data_AF-A0A3N4HI54-F1
#
_entry.id   AF-A0A3N4HI54-F1
#
_cell.length_a   1.000
_cell.length_b   1.000
_cell.length_c   1.000
_cell.angle_alpha   90.00
_cell.angle_beta   90.00
_cell.angle_gamma   90.00
#
_symmetry.space_group_name_H-M   'P 1'
#
loop_
_entity.id
_entity.type
_entity.pdbx_description
1 polymer ?
#
loop_
_entity_poly.entity_id
_entity_poly.type
_entity_poly.pdbx_seq_one_letter_code
_entity_poly.pdbx_strand_id
1 'polypeptide(L)'
;MSTTKSSTAGSAKESPSTSSVFPSLACSSPIIAIRLLKPAAASTDRASASSPEPPMKKRKRATNSSKSRNSKEPEDTKKQESSPSPLSEPDSLGTYMLHLHALTTHSAYFASLVAFNGREISENHIDFEMPELALDATASSNKDHHVDVSEYSKKSWNCFVDFIYTGTFNLENYMNSIGEAEGDPKKGTFSHMFLMYSAIYVLAERLLAEKLKEIVLRRVYMLIYGLSLVETARVNGQTQLAALMKDFTALQNQIYDEVFSFGNIWTYGIGWIFDGTVEQRHTHSASKGACLKPQADGEVNHDEMKRRGMLRREAWLGNEYMRRLAAAFVAHFWRQNCYNQNGEFEIDARAQLEENSDPELLRLMLGYFMRTNGSCRPSYFSSLDVRDFALKDEDKLVLQQIPNAI
;
A
#
# COMPACT_ATOMS: atom_id res chain seq x y z
N MET A 1 41.48 -64.23 -3.11
CA MET A 1 40.37 -64.27 -4.09
C MET A 1 39.20 -63.48 -3.52
N SER A 2 38.92 -62.31 -4.11
CA SER A 2 37.62 -61.64 -4.30
C SER A 2 37.87 -60.12 -4.29
N THR A 3 38.04 -59.57 -5.49
CA THR A 3 38.14 -58.13 -5.75
C THR A 3 36.81 -57.68 -6.35
N THR A 4 35.97 -57.02 -5.55
CA THR A 4 34.74 -56.39 -6.01
C THR A 4 35.05 -54.97 -6.51
N LYS A 5 34.92 -54.79 -7.83
CA LYS A 5 34.92 -53.49 -8.51
C LYS A 5 33.62 -52.75 -8.21
N SER A 6 33.72 -51.56 -7.62
CA SER A 6 32.61 -50.59 -7.53
C SER A 6 32.73 -49.61 -8.70
N SER A 7 31.74 -49.65 -9.59
CA SER A 7 31.58 -48.75 -10.73
C SER A 7 30.84 -47.49 -10.29
N THR A 8 31.52 -46.34 -10.36
CA THR A 8 30.93 -45.01 -10.22
C THR A 8 30.55 -44.49 -11.60
N ALA A 9 29.31 -44.70 -12.01
CA ALA A 9 28.72 -44.03 -13.16
C ALA A 9 28.21 -42.65 -12.75
N GLY A 10 28.84 -41.61 -13.30
CA GLY A 10 28.46 -40.22 -13.08
C GLY A 10 27.14 -39.88 -13.75
N SER A 11 26.21 -39.33 -12.96
CA SER A 11 25.05 -38.61 -13.48
C SER A 11 25.38 -37.12 -13.42
N ALA A 12 25.91 -36.58 -14.53
CA ALA A 12 26.04 -35.13 -14.70
C ALA A 12 24.63 -34.54 -14.75
N LYS A 13 24.21 -33.88 -13.67
CA LYS A 13 23.06 -32.98 -13.67
C LYS A 13 23.44 -31.80 -14.55
N GLU A 14 22.88 -31.75 -15.76
CA GLU A 14 22.86 -30.55 -16.58
C GLU A 14 22.19 -29.43 -15.77
N SER A 15 22.99 -28.45 -15.36
CA SER A 15 22.49 -27.20 -14.81
C SER A 15 21.69 -26.47 -15.90
N PRO A 16 20.47 -25.99 -15.61
CA PRO A 16 19.71 -25.22 -16.59
C PRO A 16 20.52 -23.96 -16.94
N SER A 17 20.99 -23.89 -18.18
CA SER A 17 21.64 -22.70 -18.70
C SER A 17 20.62 -21.57 -18.73
N THR A 18 20.72 -20.65 -17.76
CA THR A 18 20.05 -19.36 -17.80
C THR A 18 20.73 -18.50 -18.85
N SER A 19 20.56 -18.83 -20.13
CA SER A 19 20.87 -17.90 -21.20
C SER A 19 19.94 -16.70 -21.00
N SER A 20 20.48 -15.55 -20.63
CA SER A 20 19.75 -14.29 -20.58
C SER A 20 19.35 -13.92 -22.00
N VAL A 21 18.22 -14.46 -22.45
CA VAL A 21 17.55 -14.03 -23.66
C VAL A 21 16.99 -12.66 -23.35
N PHE A 22 17.83 -11.63 -23.41
CA PHE A 22 17.31 -10.29 -23.65
C PHE A 22 16.57 -10.38 -24.99
N PRO A 23 15.25 -10.13 -25.01
CA PRO A 23 14.49 -10.23 -26.24
C PRO A 23 15.07 -9.21 -27.22
N SER A 24 15.53 -9.68 -28.37
CA SER A 24 16.15 -8.88 -29.45
C SER A 24 15.31 -7.64 -29.84
N LEU A 25 14.01 -7.69 -29.56
CA LEU A 25 13.05 -6.60 -29.72
C LEU A 25 13.40 -5.35 -28.88
N ALA A 26 13.90 -5.53 -27.66
CA ALA A 26 14.21 -4.41 -26.76
C ALA A 26 15.34 -3.52 -27.32
N CYS A 27 16.37 -4.13 -27.93
CA CYS A 27 17.51 -3.41 -28.50
C CYS A 27 17.17 -2.55 -29.72
N SER A 28 16.00 -2.75 -30.33
CA SER A 28 15.50 -1.96 -31.46
C SER A 28 14.40 -0.97 -31.09
N SER A 29 13.94 -1.00 -29.83
CA SER A 29 12.88 -0.11 -29.37
C SER A 29 13.39 1.34 -29.29
N PRO A 30 12.58 2.34 -29.68
CA PRO A 30 12.89 3.73 -29.40
C PRO A 30 13.05 3.96 -27.89
N ILE A 31 13.92 4.91 -27.54
CA ILE A 31 14.20 5.34 -26.17
C ILE A 31 13.52 6.69 -25.94
N ILE A 32 12.73 6.78 -24.87
CA ILE A 32 12.02 7.99 -24.45
C ILE A 32 12.56 8.47 -23.09
N ALA A 33 12.58 9.78 -22.88
CA ALA A 33 12.95 10.36 -21.58
C ALA A 33 11.73 10.41 -20.66
N ILE A 34 11.79 9.81 -19.47
CA ILE A 34 10.76 9.95 -18.43
C ILE A 34 11.29 10.91 -17.37
N ARG A 35 10.68 12.09 -17.24
CA ARG A 35 10.98 13.05 -16.18
C ARG A 35 10.01 12.85 -15.03
N LEU A 36 10.53 12.43 -13.88
CA LEU A 36 9.72 12.26 -12.69
C LEU A 36 9.52 13.60 -12.01
N LEU A 37 8.27 14.01 -11.86
CA LEU A 37 7.91 15.24 -11.19
C LEU A 37 7.41 14.93 -9.78
N LYS A 38 7.79 15.79 -8.82
CA LYS A 38 7.17 15.80 -7.50
C LYS A 38 5.70 16.22 -7.65
N PRO A 39 4.76 15.59 -6.92
CA PRO A 39 3.39 16.06 -6.90
C PRO A 39 3.34 17.55 -6.56
N ALA A 40 2.52 18.30 -7.29
CA ALA A 40 2.32 19.70 -6.95
C ALA A 40 1.76 19.75 -5.53
N ALA A 41 2.51 20.32 -4.57
CA ALA A 41 2.07 20.43 -3.19
C ALA A 41 0.65 20.99 -3.21
N ALA A 42 -0.32 20.20 -2.76
CA ALA A 42 -1.72 20.57 -2.82
C ALA A 42 -1.85 21.91 -2.09
N SER A 43 -1.95 23.00 -2.85
CA SER A 43 -1.97 24.32 -2.27
C SER A 43 -3.18 24.36 -1.36
N THR A 44 -2.91 24.52 -0.06
CA THR A 44 -3.91 24.44 1.01
C THR A 44 -4.98 25.53 0.87
N ASP A 45 -4.82 26.42 -0.11
CA ASP A 45 -5.75 27.47 -0.51
C ASP A 45 -7.05 26.96 -1.15
N ARG A 46 -7.17 25.67 -1.49
CA ARG A 46 -8.42 25.14 -2.10
C ARG A 46 -9.60 25.04 -1.12
N ALA A 47 -9.39 25.28 0.18
CA ALA A 47 -10.44 25.24 1.21
C ALA A 47 -11.36 26.48 1.25
N SER A 48 -11.14 27.50 0.40
CA SER A 48 -11.93 28.75 0.43
C SER A 48 -12.82 28.98 -0.80
N ALA A 49 -13.00 27.99 -1.67
CA ALA A 49 -14.02 28.07 -2.72
C ALA A 49 -15.39 27.79 -2.07
N SER A 50 -16.03 28.86 -1.62
CA SER A 50 -17.41 28.91 -1.12
C SER A 50 -18.33 27.98 -1.91
N SER A 51 -18.86 26.96 -1.24
CA SER A 51 -19.98 26.15 -1.72
C SER A 51 -21.08 27.09 -2.25
N PRO A 52 -21.59 26.90 -3.48
CA PRO A 52 -22.73 27.68 -3.95
C PRO A 52 -23.93 27.34 -3.04
N GLU A 53 -24.37 28.32 -2.24
CA GLU A 53 -25.61 28.23 -1.49
C GLU A 53 -26.75 27.79 -2.45
N PRO A 54 -27.57 26.80 -2.08
CA PRO A 54 -28.76 26.48 -2.84
C PRO A 54 -29.68 27.72 -2.88
N PRO A 55 -30.37 27.99 -4.00
CA PRO A 55 -31.13 29.22 -4.18
C PRO A 55 -32.30 29.29 -3.21
N MET A 56 -32.10 29.99 -2.09
CA MET A 56 -33.20 30.36 -1.20
C MET A 56 -34.14 31.33 -1.92
N LYS A 57 -35.39 30.90 -2.09
CA LYS A 57 -36.49 31.71 -2.62
C LYS A 57 -36.67 32.97 -1.75
N LYS A 58 -36.26 34.12 -2.29
CA LYS A 58 -36.43 35.45 -1.67
C LYS A 58 -37.91 35.78 -1.50
N ARG A 59 -38.36 35.82 -0.24
CA ARG A 59 -39.63 36.40 0.20
C ARG A 59 -39.47 37.93 0.18
N LYS A 60 -40.22 38.62 -0.70
CA LYS A 60 -40.27 40.08 -0.79
C LYS A 60 -40.73 40.67 0.56
N ARG A 61 -39.90 41.50 1.18
CA ARG A 61 -40.34 42.48 2.18
C ARG A 61 -39.72 43.83 1.82
N ALA A 62 -40.58 44.75 1.42
CA ALA A 62 -40.24 46.13 1.15
C ALA A 62 -40.09 46.87 2.48
N THR A 63 -39.03 47.67 2.61
CA THR A 63 -39.06 48.91 3.40
C THR A 63 -37.96 49.85 2.94
N ASN A 64 -38.32 51.12 2.91
CA ASN A 64 -37.67 52.25 2.26
C ASN A 64 -36.47 52.82 3.04
N SER A 65 -35.74 53.68 2.34
CA SER A 65 -35.03 54.88 2.86
C SER A 65 -33.73 54.59 3.63
N SER A 66 -32.59 55.27 3.43
CA SER A 66 -32.34 56.62 2.94
C SER A 66 -30.87 56.80 2.59
N LYS A 67 -30.64 57.65 1.57
CA LYS A 67 -29.48 58.55 1.36
C LYS A 67 -28.39 58.54 2.44
N SER A 68 -27.15 58.28 2.01
CA SER A 68 -26.03 59.16 2.34
C SER A 68 -25.01 59.14 1.21
N ARG A 69 -24.82 60.33 0.63
CA ARG A 69 -23.82 60.73 -0.35
C ARG A 69 -22.54 60.98 0.44
N ASN A 70 -21.44 60.35 0.08
CA ASN A 70 -20.16 61.06 0.11
C ASN A 70 -19.18 60.46 -0.89
N SER A 71 -18.98 61.25 -1.93
CA SER A 71 -17.89 61.18 -2.88
C SER A 71 -16.56 61.44 -2.16
N LYS A 72 -15.61 60.51 -2.30
CA LYS A 72 -14.19 60.85 -2.35
C LYS A 72 -13.58 60.15 -3.55
N GLU A 73 -13.03 60.99 -4.41
CA GLU A 73 -12.24 60.69 -5.59
C GLU A 73 -10.97 59.86 -5.27
N PRO A 74 -10.37 59.27 -6.31
CA PRO A 74 -9.47 58.14 -6.20
C PRO A 74 -8.04 58.60 -5.93
N GLU A 75 -7.39 57.99 -4.95
CA GLU A 75 -5.92 57.96 -4.94
C GLU A 75 -5.46 56.88 -5.92
N ASP A 76 -4.83 57.34 -6.99
CA ASP A 76 -4.00 56.59 -7.92
C ASP A 76 -2.90 55.81 -7.18
N THR A 77 -3.28 54.71 -6.56
CA THR A 77 -2.33 53.68 -6.18
C THR A 77 -2.05 52.92 -7.47
N LYS A 78 -0.97 53.33 -8.15
CA LYS A 78 -0.35 52.57 -9.24
C LYS A 78 -0.30 51.11 -8.83
N LYS A 79 -1.25 50.32 -9.33
CA LYS A 79 -1.16 48.86 -9.38
C LYS A 79 0.10 48.59 -10.16
N GLN A 80 1.18 48.38 -9.43
CA GLN A 80 2.39 47.79 -9.95
C GLN A 80 1.93 46.42 -10.44
N GLU A 81 1.72 46.32 -11.76
CA GLU A 81 1.62 45.06 -12.48
C GLU A 81 2.86 44.27 -12.07
N SER A 82 2.70 43.44 -11.05
CA SER A 82 3.66 42.42 -10.70
C SER A 82 3.67 41.52 -11.91
N SER A 83 4.70 41.68 -12.73
CA SER A 83 5.03 40.76 -13.79
C SER A 83 4.76 39.35 -13.29
N PRO A 84 3.97 38.52 -14.00
CA PRO A 84 3.68 37.18 -13.55
C PRO A 84 5.01 36.51 -13.22
N SER A 85 5.21 36.20 -11.93
CA SER A 85 6.41 35.51 -11.49
C SER A 85 6.64 34.34 -12.43
N PRO A 86 7.84 34.17 -13.00
CA PRO A 86 8.10 33.08 -13.93
C PRO A 86 7.62 31.80 -13.26
N LEU A 87 6.68 31.11 -13.92
CA LEU A 87 6.12 29.83 -13.46
C LEU A 87 7.33 28.96 -13.08
N SER A 88 7.52 28.76 -11.78
CA SER A 88 8.64 27.98 -11.27
C SER A 88 8.56 26.60 -11.90
N GLU A 89 9.64 26.18 -12.57
CA GLU A 89 9.69 24.85 -13.16
C GLU A 89 9.36 23.80 -12.08
N PRO A 90 8.53 22.79 -12.39
CA PRO A 90 8.15 21.78 -11.42
C PRO A 90 9.39 21.03 -10.92
N ASP A 91 9.45 20.77 -9.60
CA ASP A 91 10.55 20.06 -8.96
C ASP A 91 10.71 18.65 -9.57
N SER A 92 11.81 18.44 -10.29
CA SER A 92 12.15 17.15 -10.89
C SER A 92 12.86 16.24 -9.88
N LEU A 93 12.34 15.03 -9.72
CA LEU A 93 12.95 13.97 -8.91
C LEU A 93 14.08 13.24 -9.67
N GLY A 94 14.05 13.28 -11.00
CA GLY A 94 15.05 12.66 -11.88
C GLY A 94 14.53 12.44 -13.30
N THR A 95 15.46 12.15 -14.23
CA THR A 95 15.14 11.82 -15.63
C THR A 95 15.73 10.47 -15.99
N TYR A 96 14.92 9.62 -16.63
CA TYR A 96 15.25 8.25 -16.96
C TYR A 96 15.09 7.99 -18.45
N MET A 97 16.12 7.45 -19.10
CA MET A 97 16.06 7.08 -20.51
C MET A 97 15.65 5.61 -20.61
N LEU A 98 14.41 5.35 -21.06
CA LEU A 98 13.82 4.01 -21.04
C LEU A 98 13.34 3.58 -22.42
N HIS A 99 13.41 2.27 -22.69
CA HIS A 99 12.89 1.69 -23.93
C HIS A 99 11.36 1.66 -23.90
N LEU A 100 10.74 2.25 -24.92
CA LEU A 100 9.28 2.34 -25.04
C LEU A 100 8.60 0.97 -25.00
N HIS A 101 9.21 -0.04 -25.62
CA HIS A 101 8.71 -1.40 -25.62
C HIS A 101 8.66 -2.00 -24.20
N ALA A 102 9.68 -1.76 -23.36
CA ALA A 102 9.69 -2.25 -21.99
C ALA A 102 8.57 -1.60 -21.16
N LEU A 103 8.38 -0.27 -21.29
CA LEU A 103 7.31 0.46 -20.61
C LEU A 103 5.92 -0.06 -21.02
N THR A 104 5.65 -0.11 -22.32
CA THR A 104 4.33 -0.50 -22.86
C THR A 104 3.98 -1.98 -22.67
N THR A 105 4.99 -2.85 -22.58
CA THR A 105 4.76 -4.28 -22.29
C THR A 105 4.30 -4.52 -20.85
N HIS A 106 4.75 -3.67 -19.92
CA HIS A 106 4.57 -3.89 -18.48
C HIS A 106 3.64 -2.88 -17.79
N SER A 107 3.19 -1.83 -18.50
CA SER A 107 2.31 -0.79 -17.99
C SER A 107 1.25 -0.42 -19.01
N ALA A 108 -0.03 -0.66 -18.67
CA ALA A 108 -1.15 -0.27 -19.52
C ALA A 108 -1.31 1.26 -19.58
N TYR A 109 -0.84 2.00 -18.56
CA TYR A 109 -0.75 3.46 -18.59
C TYR A 109 0.13 3.94 -19.75
N PHE A 110 1.38 3.47 -19.81
CA PHE A 110 2.29 3.85 -20.90
C PHE A 110 1.82 3.32 -22.26
N ALA A 111 1.27 2.10 -22.31
CA ALA A 111 0.70 1.57 -23.55
C ALA A 111 -0.41 2.48 -24.10
N SER A 112 -1.30 2.95 -23.23
CA SER A 112 -2.38 3.87 -23.59
C SER A 112 -1.82 5.22 -24.04
N LEU A 113 -0.85 5.78 -23.30
CA LEU A 113 -0.23 7.08 -23.62
C LEU A 113 0.40 7.07 -25.02
N VAL A 114 1.14 6.02 -25.36
CA VAL A 114 1.78 5.86 -26.68
C VAL A 114 0.75 5.69 -27.80
N ALA A 115 -0.35 4.97 -27.54
CA ALA A 115 -1.35 4.66 -28.55
C ALA A 115 -2.01 5.92 -29.17
N PHE A 116 -2.03 7.04 -28.44
CA PHE A 116 -2.59 8.30 -28.94
C PHE A 116 -1.61 9.12 -29.79
N ASN A 117 -0.33 8.72 -29.89
CA ASN A 117 0.72 9.50 -30.55
C ASN A 117 0.71 10.98 -30.12
N GLY A 118 0.58 11.20 -28.81
CA GLY A 118 0.47 12.52 -28.21
C GLY A 118 1.74 13.36 -28.26
N ARG A 119 1.69 14.50 -27.58
CA ARG A 119 2.80 15.45 -27.46
C ARG A 119 4.06 14.78 -26.94
N GLU A 120 3.90 13.86 -25.99
CA GLU A 120 4.95 13.12 -25.32
C GLU A 120 5.82 12.31 -26.29
N ILE A 121 5.18 11.72 -27.31
CA ILE A 121 5.88 10.97 -28.35
C ILE A 121 6.59 11.92 -29.33
N SER A 122 5.93 13.03 -29.70
CA SER A 122 6.53 14.01 -30.60
C SER A 122 7.73 14.75 -30.00
N GLU A 123 7.71 14.99 -28.69
CA GLU A 123 8.78 15.67 -27.95
C GLU A 123 9.77 14.70 -27.31
N ASN A 124 9.60 13.39 -27.55
CA ASN A 124 10.41 12.30 -27.00
C ASN A 124 10.64 12.37 -25.48
N HIS A 125 9.65 12.86 -24.74
CA HIS A 125 9.69 12.83 -23.28
C HIS A 125 8.29 12.73 -22.67
N ILE A 126 8.21 12.12 -21.49
CA ILE A 126 7.00 12.02 -20.68
C ILE A 126 7.29 12.64 -19.32
N ASP A 127 6.48 13.63 -18.94
CA ASP A 127 6.43 14.14 -17.59
C ASP A 127 5.49 13.26 -16.75
N PHE A 128 6.07 12.51 -15.83
CA PHE A 128 5.31 11.60 -14.95
C PHE A 128 5.29 12.16 -13.53
N GLU A 129 4.12 12.63 -13.10
CA GLU A 129 3.89 13.04 -11.72
C GLU A 129 3.82 11.80 -10.81
N MET A 130 4.74 11.73 -9.85
CA MET A 130 4.76 10.62 -8.88
C MET A 130 3.52 10.66 -7.98
N PRO A 131 3.02 9.50 -7.52
CA PRO A 131 1.95 9.49 -6.53
C PRO A 131 2.35 10.28 -5.28
N GLU A 132 1.41 11.07 -4.77
CA GLU A 132 1.59 11.78 -3.50
C GLU A 132 1.54 10.75 -2.37
N LEU A 133 2.72 10.49 -1.79
CA LEU A 133 2.87 9.67 -0.60
C LEU A 133 2.88 10.61 0.60
N ALA A 134 1.70 11.03 1.06
CA ALA A 134 1.61 11.99 2.16
C ALA A 134 2.21 11.40 3.45
N LEU A 135 3.02 12.21 4.14
CA LEU A 135 3.27 12.06 5.57
C LEU A 135 2.60 13.24 6.25
N ASP A 136 1.77 12.97 7.24
CA ASP A 136 1.18 14.04 8.03
C ASP A 136 2.29 14.87 8.66
N ALA A 137 2.32 16.17 8.36
CA ALA A 137 3.37 17.08 8.80
C ALA A 137 3.48 17.16 10.34
N THR A 138 2.38 16.81 11.04
CA THR A 138 2.32 16.72 12.50
C THR A 138 3.18 15.59 13.07
N ALA A 139 3.39 14.52 12.32
CA ALA A 139 4.18 13.38 12.76
C ALA A 139 5.70 13.57 12.55
N SER A 140 6.09 14.62 11.80
CA SER A 140 7.48 15.06 11.62
C SER A 140 8.07 15.73 12.88
N SER A 141 7.29 15.95 13.94
CA SER A 141 7.79 16.58 15.17
C SER A 141 8.75 15.69 15.96
N ASN A 142 8.76 14.38 15.73
CA ASN A 142 9.75 13.48 16.29
C ASN A 142 11.04 13.56 15.46
N LYS A 143 11.95 14.44 15.92
CA LYS A 143 13.25 14.74 15.29
C LYS A 143 14.10 13.50 14.98
N ASP A 144 13.84 12.38 15.64
CA ASP A 144 14.67 11.19 15.53
C ASP A 144 14.35 10.33 14.29
N HIS A 145 13.19 10.48 13.65
CA HIS A 145 12.75 9.62 12.52
C HIS A 145 12.23 10.43 11.33
N HIS A 146 13.11 11.18 10.68
CA HIS A 146 12.76 11.88 9.44
C HIS A 146 12.69 10.91 8.26
N VAL A 147 11.47 10.51 7.87
CA VAL A 147 11.23 9.69 6.68
C VAL A 147 11.21 10.60 5.45
N ASP A 148 12.25 10.52 4.60
CA ASP A 148 12.24 11.23 3.31
C ASP A 148 11.37 10.50 2.29
N VAL A 149 10.10 10.91 2.20
CA VAL A 149 9.13 10.40 1.21
C VAL A 149 9.68 10.40 -0.21
N SER A 150 10.42 11.44 -0.59
CA SER A 150 10.92 11.58 -1.96
C SER A 150 11.89 10.46 -2.32
N GLU A 151 12.59 9.92 -1.31
CA GLU A 151 13.47 8.78 -1.45
C GLU A 151 12.66 7.50 -1.76
N TYR A 152 11.54 7.25 -1.09
CA TYR A 152 10.65 6.11 -1.38
C TYR A 152 10.06 6.20 -2.78
N SER A 153 9.66 7.39 -3.21
CA SER A 153 9.17 7.62 -4.58
C SER A 153 10.25 7.28 -5.61
N LYS A 154 11.47 7.80 -5.44
CA LYS A 154 12.59 7.50 -6.37
C LYS A 154 12.93 6.01 -6.38
N LYS A 155 12.98 5.36 -5.22
CA LYS A 155 13.33 3.94 -5.11
C LYS A 155 12.25 3.01 -5.63
N SER A 156 10.98 3.33 -5.39
CA SER A 156 9.87 2.57 -5.95
C SER A 156 9.85 2.66 -7.48
N TRP A 157 10.17 3.84 -8.05
CA TRP A 157 10.40 3.97 -9.48
C TRP A 157 11.57 3.12 -9.97
N ASN A 158 12.70 3.12 -9.28
CA ASN A 158 13.82 2.26 -9.66
C ASN A 158 13.45 0.76 -9.61
N CYS A 159 12.65 0.33 -8.63
CA CYS A 159 12.12 -1.04 -8.59
C CYS A 159 11.23 -1.35 -9.80
N PHE A 160 10.41 -0.38 -10.24
CA PHE A 160 9.63 -0.51 -11.47
C PHE A 160 10.53 -0.62 -12.70
N VAL A 161 11.62 0.16 -12.78
CA VAL A 161 12.61 0.09 -13.86
C VAL A 161 13.27 -1.30 -13.90
N ASP A 162 13.72 -1.84 -12.76
CA ASP A 162 14.25 -3.20 -12.70
C ASP A 162 13.21 -4.23 -13.16
N PHE A 163 11.96 -4.05 -12.75
CA PHE A 163 10.85 -4.92 -13.12
C PHE A 163 10.57 -4.94 -14.63
N ILE A 164 10.53 -3.80 -15.31
CA ILE A 164 10.23 -3.77 -16.76
C ILE A 164 11.34 -4.39 -17.61
N TYR A 165 12.58 -4.47 -17.10
CA TYR A 165 13.70 -5.07 -17.83
C TYR A 165 13.98 -6.52 -17.45
N THR A 166 13.73 -6.91 -16.19
CA THR A 166 14.09 -8.24 -15.67
C THR A 166 12.88 -9.11 -15.33
N GLY A 167 11.68 -8.53 -15.30
CA GLY A 167 10.45 -9.18 -14.83
C GLY A 167 10.36 -9.30 -13.30
N THR A 168 11.35 -8.80 -12.55
CA THR A 168 11.41 -8.83 -11.08
C THR A 168 12.18 -7.61 -10.55
N PHE A 169 12.28 -7.48 -9.23
CA PHE A 169 13.16 -6.49 -8.59
C PHE A 169 13.74 -7.08 -7.30
N ASN A 170 14.96 -6.69 -6.93
CA ASN A 170 15.52 -7.04 -5.63
C ASN A 170 15.39 -5.83 -4.69
N LEU A 171 14.56 -5.95 -3.66
CA LEU A 171 14.32 -4.85 -2.73
C LEU A 171 15.59 -4.49 -1.94
N GLU A 172 16.45 -5.47 -1.61
CA GLU A 172 17.66 -5.26 -0.81
C GLU A 172 18.62 -4.23 -1.45
N ASN A 173 18.67 -4.17 -2.78
CA ASN A 173 19.48 -3.20 -3.53
C ASN A 173 19.09 -1.74 -3.23
N TYR A 174 17.86 -1.51 -2.76
CA TYR A 174 17.34 -0.18 -2.48
C TYR A 174 17.22 0.13 -1.00
N MET A 175 17.33 -0.87 -0.11
CA MET A 175 17.16 -0.67 1.33
C MET A 175 18.39 -0.04 1.99
N ASN A 176 19.59 -0.26 1.44
CA ASN A 176 20.84 0.12 2.12
C ASN A 176 21.01 1.63 2.33
N SER A 177 20.35 2.50 1.56
CA SER A 177 20.41 3.95 1.81
C SER A 177 19.27 4.47 2.69
N ILE A 178 18.24 3.67 2.94
CA ILE A 178 17.11 4.06 3.80
C ILE A 178 17.51 3.68 5.23
N GLY A 179 18.26 4.56 5.90
CA GLY A 179 18.52 4.40 7.35
C GLY A 179 19.97 4.16 7.75
N GLU A 180 20.97 4.71 7.05
CA GLU A 180 22.35 4.81 7.57
C GLU A 180 22.47 5.82 8.74
N ALA A 181 21.46 5.93 9.61
CA ALA A 181 21.53 6.74 10.82
C ALA A 181 22.37 5.99 11.87
N GLU A 182 23.70 6.03 11.73
CA GLU A 182 24.82 5.74 12.68
C GLU A 182 24.69 4.66 13.79
N GLY A 183 23.65 3.82 13.83
CA GLY A 183 23.39 2.91 14.95
C GLY A 183 22.54 1.71 14.56
N ASP A 184 23.21 0.57 14.39
CA ASP A 184 22.65 -0.77 14.18
C ASP A 184 21.86 -0.97 12.87
N PRO A 185 22.51 -1.43 11.77
CA PRO A 185 21.91 -1.57 10.43
C PRO A 185 20.76 -2.59 10.35
N LYS A 186 20.46 -3.31 11.44
CA LYS A 186 19.35 -4.27 11.51
C LYS A 186 18.05 -3.69 12.08
N LYS A 187 18.08 -2.50 12.70
CA LYS A 187 16.87 -1.90 13.30
C LYS A 187 15.99 -1.26 12.23
N GLY A 188 14.71 -1.62 12.21
CA GLY A 188 13.71 -1.01 11.32
C GLY A 188 13.60 -1.57 9.90
N THR A 189 14.39 -2.58 9.52
CA THR A 189 14.42 -3.10 8.14
C THR A 189 13.05 -3.56 7.65
N PHE A 190 12.25 -4.21 8.50
CA PHE A 190 10.93 -4.75 8.12
C PHE A 190 9.90 -3.65 7.85
N SER A 191 9.92 -2.61 8.67
CA SER A 191 9.01 -1.49 8.58
C SER A 191 9.31 -0.65 7.34
N HIS A 192 10.60 -0.45 7.05
CA HIS A 192 11.05 0.12 5.79
C HIS A 192 10.73 -0.78 4.57
N MET A 193 10.83 -2.10 4.70
CA MET A 193 10.43 -3.03 3.63
C MET A 193 8.93 -2.91 3.34
N PHE A 194 8.09 -2.84 4.38
CA PHE A 194 6.65 -2.65 4.23
C PHE A 194 6.32 -1.31 3.55
N LEU A 195 6.95 -0.21 3.97
CA LEU A 195 6.82 1.08 3.30
C LEU A 195 7.21 1.03 1.83
N MET A 196 8.37 0.43 1.53
CA MET A 196 8.83 0.28 0.16
C MET A 196 7.86 -0.52 -0.68
N TYR A 197 7.35 -1.64 -0.18
CA TYR A 197 6.33 -2.40 -0.88
C TYR A 197 5.02 -1.61 -1.05
N SER A 198 4.62 -0.82 -0.05
CA SER A 198 3.45 0.06 -0.13
C SER A 198 3.61 1.09 -1.25
N ALA A 199 4.76 1.77 -1.31
CA ALA A 199 5.09 2.74 -2.35
C ALA A 199 5.15 2.09 -3.76
N ILE A 200 5.77 0.91 -3.89
CA ILE A 200 5.82 0.17 -5.16
C ILE A 200 4.41 -0.25 -5.59
N TYR A 201 3.56 -0.70 -4.66
CA TYR A 201 2.19 -1.11 -4.98
C TYR A 201 1.35 0.06 -5.47
N VAL A 202 1.42 1.20 -4.78
CA VAL A 202 0.72 2.44 -5.18
C VAL A 202 1.21 2.93 -6.55
N LEU A 203 2.53 2.91 -6.79
CA LEU A 203 3.08 3.22 -8.10
C LEU A 203 2.57 2.26 -9.17
N ALA A 204 2.55 0.96 -8.89
CA ALA A 204 2.08 -0.06 -9.83
C ALA A 204 0.59 0.11 -10.16
N GLU A 205 -0.24 0.50 -9.21
CA GLU A 205 -1.64 0.88 -9.44
C GLU A 205 -1.75 2.08 -10.39
N ARG A 206 -0.98 3.15 -10.15
CA ARG A 206 -0.98 4.34 -11.03
C ARG A 206 -0.49 4.04 -12.44
N LEU A 207 0.49 3.15 -12.57
CA LEU A 207 1.03 2.70 -13.84
C LEU A 207 0.18 1.62 -14.51
N LEU A 208 -0.89 1.13 -13.87
CA LEU A 208 -1.70 0.01 -14.34
C LEU A 208 -0.82 -1.21 -14.67
N ALA A 209 0.11 -1.52 -13.78
CA ALA A 209 1.11 -2.58 -13.91
C ALA A 209 0.70 -3.82 -13.08
N GLU A 210 -0.33 -4.54 -13.53
CA GLU A 210 -0.96 -5.64 -12.76
C GLU A 210 0.01 -6.73 -12.30
N LYS A 211 0.95 -7.14 -13.16
CA LYS A 211 1.97 -8.14 -12.78
C LYS A 211 2.87 -7.66 -11.64
N LEU A 212 3.20 -6.37 -11.59
CA LEU A 212 4.00 -5.82 -10.49
C LEU A 212 3.18 -5.78 -9.20
N LYS A 213 1.89 -5.41 -9.27
CA LYS A 213 0.96 -5.48 -8.13
C LYS A 213 0.89 -6.87 -7.54
N GLU A 214 0.69 -7.89 -8.38
CA GLU A 214 0.64 -9.30 -7.94
C GLU A 214 1.93 -9.73 -7.22
N ILE A 215 3.10 -9.39 -7.79
CA ILE A 215 4.42 -9.70 -7.18
C ILE A 215 4.56 -9.03 -5.81
N VAL A 216 4.24 -7.73 -5.72
CA VAL A 216 4.36 -6.96 -4.48
C VAL A 216 3.38 -7.47 -3.44
N LEU A 217 2.13 -7.71 -3.80
CA LEU A 217 1.09 -8.27 -2.93
C LEU A 217 1.51 -9.60 -2.32
N ARG A 218 2.06 -10.50 -3.15
CA ARG A 218 2.61 -11.77 -2.67
C ARG A 218 3.75 -11.56 -1.68
N ARG A 219 4.69 -10.65 -1.95
CA ARG A 219 5.82 -10.34 -1.06
C ARG A 219 5.36 -9.74 0.28
N VAL A 220 4.39 -8.82 0.26
CA VAL A 220 3.80 -8.25 1.48
C VAL A 220 3.06 -9.32 2.28
N TYR A 221 2.32 -10.21 1.62
CA TYR A 221 1.67 -11.33 2.29
C TYR A 221 2.69 -12.24 2.97
N MET A 222 3.80 -12.55 2.29
CA MET A 222 4.88 -13.36 2.88
C MET A 222 5.53 -12.68 4.08
N LEU A 223 5.79 -11.37 3.98
CA LEU A 223 6.33 -10.56 5.06
C LEU A 223 5.43 -10.62 6.30
N ILE A 224 4.14 -10.33 6.13
CA ILE A 224 3.14 -10.34 7.20
C ILE A 224 2.94 -11.75 7.77
N TYR A 225 2.87 -12.76 6.91
CA TYR A 225 2.70 -14.15 7.34
C TYR A 225 3.87 -14.60 8.22
N GLY A 226 5.11 -14.29 7.81
CA GLY A 226 6.31 -14.54 8.60
C GLY A 226 6.25 -13.91 9.99
N LEU A 227 5.84 -12.64 10.07
CA LEU A 227 5.64 -11.94 11.35
C LEU A 227 4.57 -12.64 12.21
N SER A 228 3.46 -13.07 11.62
CA SER A 228 2.39 -13.78 12.35
C SER A 228 2.83 -15.14 12.90
N LEU A 229 3.75 -15.84 12.21
CA LEU A 229 4.30 -17.11 12.67
C LEU A 229 5.23 -16.93 13.86
N VAL A 230 6.11 -15.93 13.81
CA VAL A 230 7.01 -15.57 14.93
C VAL A 230 6.17 -15.27 16.17
N GLU A 231 5.10 -14.50 16.02
CA GLU A 231 4.17 -14.20 17.11
C GLU A 231 3.51 -15.46 17.67
N THR A 232 2.96 -16.30 16.79
CA THR A 232 2.28 -17.52 17.21
C THR A 232 3.23 -18.43 18.00
N ALA A 233 4.48 -18.57 17.56
CA ALA A 233 5.49 -19.36 18.24
C ALA A 233 5.79 -18.83 19.66
N ARG A 234 5.89 -17.49 19.79
CA ARG A 234 6.12 -16.80 21.07
C ARG A 234 4.99 -17.05 22.06
N VAL A 235 3.73 -16.81 21.65
CA VAL A 235 2.55 -16.99 22.52
C VAL A 235 2.41 -18.44 22.98
N ASN A 236 2.76 -19.40 22.13
CA ASN A 236 2.70 -20.82 22.47
C ASN A 236 3.91 -21.33 23.27
N GLY A 237 4.85 -20.44 23.66
CA GLY A 237 6.05 -20.82 24.43
C GLY A 237 7.01 -21.72 23.65
N GLN A 238 6.96 -21.72 22.31
CA GLN A 238 7.85 -22.51 21.45
C GLN A 238 9.23 -21.84 21.35
N THR A 239 9.98 -21.91 22.45
CA THR A 239 11.27 -21.22 22.62
C THR A 239 12.34 -21.64 21.61
N GLN A 240 12.27 -22.85 21.04
CA GLN A 240 13.22 -23.30 20.02
C GLN A 240 13.04 -22.57 18.69
N LEU A 241 11.79 -22.38 18.24
CA LEU A 241 11.48 -21.61 17.03
C LEU A 241 11.77 -20.11 17.27
N ALA A 242 11.44 -19.60 18.46
CA ALA A 242 11.81 -18.25 18.87
C ALA A 242 13.34 -18.04 18.95
N ALA A 243 14.11 -19.05 19.37
CA ALA A 243 15.57 -18.99 19.44
C ALA A 243 16.24 -19.07 18.05
N LEU A 244 15.67 -19.85 17.11
CA LEU A 244 16.08 -19.82 15.71
C LEU A 244 15.80 -18.46 15.06
N MET A 245 14.80 -17.76 15.60
CA MET A 245 14.37 -16.42 15.23
C MET A 245 14.83 -15.38 16.26
N LYS A 246 15.98 -15.56 16.93
CA LYS A 246 16.44 -14.66 18.00
C LYS A 246 16.65 -13.22 17.50
N ASP A 247 17.19 -13.05 16.29
CA ASP A 247 17.29 -11.76 15.60
C ASP A 247 15.88 -11.17 15.31
N PHE A 248 14.91 -12.04 15.05
CA PHE A 248 13.51 -11.71 14.82
C PHE A 248 12.75 -11.34 16.11
N THR A 249 13.13 -11.87 17.27
CA THR A 249 12.44 -11.60 18.54
C THR A 249 12.77 -10.21 19.08
N ALA A 250 14.02 -9.75 18.92
CA ALA A 250 14.40 -8.37 19.23
C ALA A 250 13.70 -7.37 18.28
N LEU A 251 13.66 -7.72 16.99
CA LEU A 251 12.91 -7.01 15.97
C LEU A 251 11.40 -7.00 16.23
N GLN A 252 10.84 -8.04 16.84
CA GLN A 252 9.41 -8.16 17.10
C GLN A 252 8.93 -7.23 18.21
N ASN A 253 9.64 -7.13 19.35
CA ASN A 253 9.28 -6.15 20.38
C ASN A 253 9.32 -4.73 19.80
N GLN A 254 10.31 -4.48 18.93
CA GLN A 254 10.36 -3.27 18.13
C GLN A 254 9.15 -3.15 17.19
N ILE A 255 8.76 -4.18 16.43
CA ILE A 255 7.56 -4.15 15.56
C ILE A 255 6.28 -3.95 16.37
N TYR A 256 6.17 -4.43 17.61
CA TYR A 256 5.00 -4.19 18.45
C TYR A 256 4.92 -2.73 18.91
N ASP A 257 6.03 -2.24 19.47
CA ASP A 257 6.15 -0.84 19.84
C ASP A 257 5.96 0.05 18.61
N GLU A 258 6.41 -0.41 17.45
CA GLU A 258 6.25 0.28 16.19
C GLU A 258 4.79 0.23 15.70
N VAL A 259 4.24 -0.92 15.33
CA VAL A 259 2.91 -1.06 14.73
C VAL A 259 1.79 -0.44 15.58
N PHE A 260 1.92 -0.41 16.92
CA PHE A 260 0.88 0.11 17.81
C PHE A 260 1.14 1.46 18.47
N SER A 261 2.36 2.01 18.39
CA SER A 261 2.53 3.41 18.75
C SER A 261 2.00 4.27 17.60
N PHE A 262 0.87 4.94 17.80
CA PHE A 262 0.39 5.93 16.83
C PHE A 262 1.49 6.96 16.52
N GLY A 263 1.73 7.22 15.23
CA GLY A 263 2.91 7.95 14.74
C GLY A 263 4.02 7.05 14.17
N ASN A 264 3.76 5.74 14.05
CA ASN A 264 4.71 4.80 13.52
C ASN A 264 4.74 4.72 11.99
N ILE A 265 5.90 4.33 11.48
CA ILE A 265 6.17 4.15 10.07
C ILE A 265 5.17 3.22 9.33
N TRP A 266 4.59 2.22 9.99
CA TRP A 266 3.59 1.33 9.36
C TRP A 266 2.28 2.03 9.02
N THR A 267 1.82 2.98 9.85
CA THR A 267 0.57 3.71 9.58
C THR A 267 0.68 4.54 8.31
N TYR A 268 1.88 5.04 7.97
CA TYR A 268 2.12 5.71 6.68
C TYR A 268 1.98 4.76 5.50
N GLY A 269 2.55 3.55 5.58
CA GLY A 269 2.42 2.57 4.49
C GLY A 269 0.96 2.17 4.25
N ILE A 270 0.20 1.99 5.34
CA ILE A 270 -1.25 1.75 5.27
C ILE A 270 -1.96 2.97 4.66
N GLY A 271 -1.68 4.17 5.14
CA GLY A 271 -2.22 5.42 4.57
C GLY A 271 -1.95 5.52 3.08
N TRP A 272 -0.71 5.31 2.64
CA TRP A 272 -0.33 5.30 1.23
C TRP A 272 -1.13 4.30 0.41
N ILE A 273 -1.37 3.09 0.93
CA ILE A 273 -2.21 2.08 0.26
C ILE A 273 -3.64 2.59 0.11
N PHE A 274 -4.23 3.15 1.16
CA PHE A 274 -5.63 3.60 1.16
C PHE A 274 -5.86 4.89 0.37
N ASP A 275 -4.91 5.82 0.36
CA ASP A 275 -4.98 7.07 -0.41
C ASP A 275 -4.55 6.86 -1.87
N GLY A 276 -3.58 5.97 -2.09
CA GLY A 276 -2.89 5.79 -3.36
C GLY A 276 -3.57 4.79 -4.31
N THR A 277 -4.42 3.90 -3.79
CA THR A 277 -5.17 2.93 -4.60
C THR A 277 -6.62 3.36 -4.79
N VAL A 278 -7.35 2.78 -5.74
CA VAL A 278 -8.78 3.06 -5.90
C VAL A 278 -9.58 1.85 -5.42
N GLU A 279 -10.47 2.05 -4.44
CA GLU A 279 -11.50 1.06 -4.19
C GLU A 279 -12.37 0.97 -5.44
N GLN A 280 -12.26 -0.13 -6.18
CA GLN A 280 -13.22 -0.47 -7.22
C GLN A 280 -14.54 -0.81 -6.52
N ARG A 281 -15.25 0.24 -6.09
CA ARG A 281 -16.66 0.16 -5.78
C ARG A 281 -17.32 -0.19 -7.10
N HIS A 282 -17.48 -1.48 -7.36
CA HIS A 282 -18.64 -1.90 -8.12
C HIS A 282 -19.78 -1.24 -7.40
N THR A 283 -20.39 -0.24 -8.04
CA THR A 283 -21.63 0.36 -7.61
C THR A 283 -22.51 -0.82 -7.31
N HIS A 284 -22.64 -1.12 -6.02
CA HIS A 284 -23.26 -2.34 -5.59
C HIS A 284 -24.70 -2.18 -6.02
N SER A 285 -25.02 -2.74 -7.19
CA SER A 285 -26.31 -3.27 -7.55
C SER A 285 -26.60 -4.49 -6.65
N ALA A 286 -26.24 -4.38 -5.37
CA ALA A 286 -26.47 -5.28 -4.27
C ALA A 286 -27.33 -4.51 -3.26
N SER A 287 -28.54 -4.16 -3.68
CA SER A 287 -29.65 -3.93 -2.74
C SER A 287 -31.04 -4.10 -3.35
N LYS A 288 -31.21 -4.28 -4.66
CA LYS A 288 -32.55 -4.58 -5.23
C LYS A 288 -32.99 -6.05 -5.10
N GLY A 289 -32.11 -6.99 -4.73
CA GLY A 289 -32.43 -8.42 -4.82
C GLY A 289 -32.43 -9.26 -3.54
N ALA A 290 -31.68 -8.90 -2.49
CA ALA A 290 -31.38 -9.85 -1.41
C ALA A 290 -31.52 -9.26 0.00
N CYS A 291 -32.52 -8.41 0.22
CA CYS A 291 -33.15 -8.38 1.55
C CYS A 291 -33.90 -9.71 1.70
N LEU A 292 -33.15 -10.78 1.97
CA LEU A 292 -33.70 -12.08 2.35
C LEU A 292 -34.51 -11.83 3.60
N LYS A 293 -35.83 -11.66 3.42
CA LYS A 293 -36.76 -11.57 4.54
C LYS A 293 -36.47 -12.77 5.43
N PRO A 294 -36.32 -12.58 6.75
CA PRO A 294 -36.18 -13.71 7.66
C PRO A 294 -37.37 -14.64 7.40
N GLN A 295 -37.09 -15.85 6.92
CA GLN A 295 -38.12 -16.88 6.83
C GLN A 295 -38.53 -17.15 8.27
N ALA A 296 -39.74 -16.71 8.60
CA ALA A 296 -40.37 -17.05 9.86
C ALA A 296 -40.50 -18.59 9.89
N ASP A 297 -39.98 -19.20 10.95
CA ASP A 297 -40.38 -20.53 11.43
C ASP A 297 -39.63 -21.77 10.90
N GLY A 298 -38.45 -21.62 10.29
CA GLY A 298 -37.55 -22.76 10.00
C GLY A 298 -36.33 -22.80 10.93
N GLU A 299 -35.92 -23.99 11.40
CA GLU A 299 -34.61 -24.19 12.04
C GLU A 299 -33.51 -23.61 11.14
N VAL A 300 -32.81 -22.59 11.63
CA VAL A 300 -31.74 -21.93 10.87
C VAL A 300 -30.59 -22.92 10.73
N ASN A 301 -30.43 -23.46 9.52
CA ASN A 301 -29.30 -24.31 9.20
C ASN A 301 -27.98 -23.55 9.44
N HIS A 302 -27.11 -24.09 10.29
CA HIS A 302 -25.80 -23.52 10.64
C HIS A 302 -24.96 -23.23 9.39
N ASP A 303 -25.02 -24.08 8.36
CA ASP A 303 -24.29 -23.88 7.11
C ASP A 303 -24.82 -22.69 6.32
N GLU A 304 -26.13 -22.44 6.35
CA GLU A 304 -26.72 -21.27 5.73
C GLU A 304 -26.31 -19.99 6.47
N MET A 305 -26.30 -20.00 7.80
CA MET A 305 -25.83 -18.87 8.61
C MET A 305 -24.36 -18.55 8.31
N LYS A 306 -23.51 -19.59 8.23
CA LYS A 306 -22.09 -19.45 7.85
C LYS A 306 -21.93 -18.88 6.45
N ARG A 307 -22.69 -19.38 5.46
CA ARG A 307 -22.69 -18.86 4.09
C ARG A 307 -23.12 -17.40 4.02
N ARG A 308 -24.19 -17.02 4.72
CA ARG A 308 -24.64 -15.62 4.82
C ARG A 308 -23.58 -14.73 5.47
N GLY A 309 -22.89 -15.23 6.50
CA GLY A 309 -21.76 -14.55 7.11
C GLY A 309 -20.62 -14.29 6.13
N MET A 310 -20.23 -15.29 5.33
CA MET A 310 -19.19 -15.15 4.30
C MET A 310 -19.57 -14.13 3.23
N LEU A 311 -20.81 -14.17 2.71
CA LEU A 311 -21.28 -13.19 1.72
C LEU A 311 -21.31 -11.75 2.25
N ARG A 312 -21.75 -11.56 3.50
CA ARG A 312 -21.73 -10.24 4.15
C ARG A 312 -20.30 -9.74 4.31
N ARG A 313 -19.39 -10.62 4.71
CA ARG A 313 -17.97 -10.32 4.85
C ARG A 313 -17.37 -9.91 3.50
N GLU A 314 -17.61 -10.66 2.44
CA GLU A 314 -17.11 -10.31 1.09
C GLU A 314 -17.57 -8.91 0.66
N ALA A 315 -18.84 -8.56 0.92
CA ALA A 315 -19.36 -7.22 0.65
C ALA A 315 -18.65 -6.13 1.49
N TRP A 316 -18.16 -6.46 2.68
CA TRP A 316 -17.44 -5.52 3.55
C TRP A 316 -15.99 -5.37 3.15
N LEU A 317 -15.38 -6.38 2.51
CA LEU A 317 -13.95 -6.41 2.20
C LEU A 317 -13.54 -5.61 0.95
N GLY A 318 -14.48 -5.03 0.19
CA GLY A 318 -14.15 -4.30 -1.05
C GLY A 318 -13.50 -5.22 -2.08
N ASN A 319 -12.81 -4.72 -3.11
CA ASN A 319 -12.12 -5.54 -4.14
C ASN A 319 -10.60 -5.31 -4.22
N GLU A 320 -10.08 -4.35 -3.47
CA GLU A 320 -8.65 -4.01 -3.51
C GLU A 320 -7.90 -4.92 -2.54
N TYR A 321 -7.04 -5.81 -3.07
CA TYR A 321 -6.45 -6.90 -2.31
C TYR A 321 -5.37 -6.45 -1.31
N MET A 322 -4.65 -5.36 -1.59
CA MET A 322 -3.64 -4.84 -0.67
C MET A 322 -4.29 -4.16 0.55
N ARG A 323 -5.39 -3.43 0.37
CA ARG A 323 -6.23 -2.88 1.45
C ARG A 323 -6.78 -4.00 2.32
N ARG A 324 -7.30 -5.07 1.70
CA ARG A 324 -7.75 -6.27 2.41
C ARG A 324 -6.62 -6.89 3.23
N LEU A 325 -5.41 -6.98 2.67
CA LEU A 325 -4.23 -7.52 3.35
C LEU A 325 -3.79 -6.66 4.53
N ALA A 326 -3.70 -5.34 4.32
CA ALA A 326 -3.39 -4.37 5.38
C ALA A 326 -4.42 -4.43 6.51
N ALA A 327 -5.72 -4.44 6.18
CA ALA A 327 -6.78 -4.57 7.19
C ALA A 327 -6.73 -5.91 7.94
N ALA A 328 -6.42 -7.02 7.26
CA ALA A 328 -6.23 -8.32 7.90
C ALA A 328 -5.04 -8.33 8.88
N PHE A 329 -3.96 -7.66 8.50
CA PHE A 329 -2.78 -7.47 9.34
C PHE A 329 -3.11 -6.67 10.60
N VAL A 330 -3.68 -5.47 10.45
CA VAL A 330 -4.07 -4.63 11.59
C VAL A 330 -5.05 -5.38 12.50
N ALA A 331 -6.05 -6.05 11.92
CA ALA A 331 -7.01 -6.88 12.68
C ALA A 331 -6.33 -8.05 13.42
N HIS A 332 -5.31 -8.69 12.84
CA HIS A 332 -4.57 -9.76 13.51
C HIS A 332 -3.85 -9.24 14.74
N PHE A 333 -3.05 -8.19 14.56
CA PHE A 333 -2.25 -7.61 15.62
C PHE A 333 -3.14 -7.04 16.72
N TRP A 334 -4.26 -6.41 16.37
CA TRP A 334 -5.23 -5.86 17.33
C TRP A 334 -5.72 -6.91 18.32
N ARG A 335 -5.98 -8.12 17.83
CA ARG A 335 -6.47 -9.23 18.65
C ARG A 335 -5.43 -9.82 19.56
N GLN A 336 -4.16 -9.75 19.17
CA GLN A 336 -3.07 -10.22 20.03
C GLN A 336 -2.91 -9.28 21.22
N ASN A 337 -3.12 -7.97 21.06
CA ASN A 337 -3.04 -7.05 22.18
C ASN A 337 -4.09 -7.33 23.25
N CYS A 338 -5.29 -7.78 22.86
CA CYS A 338 -6.33 -8.23 23.79
C CYS A 338 -5.90 -9.42 24.69
N TYR A 339 -4.82 -10.14 24.34
CA TYR A 339 -4.29 -11.24 25.15
C TYR A 339 -3.32 -10.79 26.23
N ASN A 340 -2.64 -9.66 26.04
CA ASN A 340 -1.70 -9.12 27.02
C ASN A 340 -2.48 -8.31 28.06
N GLN A 341 -2.57 -8.81 29.29
CA GLN A 341 -3.51 -8.42 30.36
C GLN A 341 -3.44 -6.97 30.89
N ASN A 342 -2.77 -6.04 30.21
CA ASN A 342 -2.69 -4.64 30.60
C ASN A 342 -3.84 -3.85 29.93
N GLY A 343 -5.04 -3.95 30.51
CA GLY A 343 -6.28 -3.39 29.93
C GLY A 343 -6.29 -1.88 29.66
N GLU A 344 -5.39 -1.09 30.24
CA GLU A 344 -5.30 0.37 29.99
C GLU A 344 -4.69 0.68 28.60
N PHE A 345 -3.60 0.01 28.22
CA PHE A 345 -2.97 0.19 26.90
C PHE A 345 -3.92 -0.21 25.76
N GLU A 346 -4.79 -1.19 26.01
CA GLU A 346 -5.79 -1.65 25.06
C GLU A 346 -6.87 -0.59 24.78
N ILE A 347 -7.29 0.17 25.79
CA ILE A 347 -8.30 1.23 25.64
C ILE A 347 -7.73 2.42 24.87
N ASP A 348 -6.50 2.81 25.16
CA ASP A 348 -5.85 3.94 24.47
C ASP A 348 -5.54 3.61 23.00
N ALA A 349 -5.00 2.42 22.72
CA ALA A 349 -4.79 1.97 21.34
C ALA A 349 -6.13 1.86 20.57
N ARG A 350 -7.22 1.54 21.28
CA ARG A 350 -8.58 1.52 20.72
C ARG A 350 -9.08 2.90 20.34
N ALA A 351 -9.04 3.81 21.30
CA ALA A 351 -9.46 5.19 21.11
C ALA A 351 -8.66 5.84 19.98
N GLN A 352 -7.34 5.61 19.93
CA GLN A 352 -6.49 6.17 18.88
C GLN A 352 -6.80 5.58 17.50
N LEU A 353 -7.09 4.27 17.39
CA LEU A 353 -7.52 3.69 16.12
C LEU A 353 -8.87 4.26 15.68
N GLU A 354 -9.83 4.41 16.58
CA GLU A 354 -11.14 5.00 16.25
C GLU A 354 -11.03 6.49 15.86
N GLU A 355 -10.15 7.25 16.51
CA GLU A 355 -9.98 8.69 16.30
C GLU A 355 -9.16 9.02 15.04
N ASN A 356 -8.12 8.22 14.76
CA ASN A 356 -7.11 8.55 13.74
C ASN A 356 -7.10 7.62 12.52
N SER A 357 -7.91 6.54 12.50
CA SER A 357 -7.91 5.63 11.34
C SER A 357 -8.89 6.04 10.27
N ASP A 358 -8.54 5.68 9.04
CA ASP A 358 -9.47 5.70 7.91
C ASP A 358 -10.74 4.87 8.25
N PRO A 359 -11.96 5.45 8.16
CA PRO A 359 -13.21 4.73 8.35
C PRO A 359 -13.33 3.47 7.47
N GLU A 360 -12.71 3.48 6.29
CA GLU A 360 -12.62 2.32 5.42
C GLU A 360 -11.76 1.21 6.02
N LEU A 361 -10.61 1.53 6.61
CA LEU A 361 -9.76 0.56 7.29
C LEU A 361 -10.53 -0.12 8.43
N LEU A 362 -11.23 0.66 9.26
CA LEU A 362 -12.07 0.14 10.35
C LEU A 362 -13.16 -0.80 9.82
N ARG A 363 -13.86 -0.41 8.75
CA ARG A 363 -14.87 -1.25 8.09
C ARG A 363 -14.28 -2.59 7.61
N LEU A 364 -13.11 -2.56 6.95
CA LEU A 364 -12.44 -3.76 6.47
C LEU A 364 -12.00 -4.66 7.63
N MET A 365 -11.43 -4.08 8.69
CA MET A 365 -11.05 -4.79 9.91
C MET A 365 -12.24 -5.50 10.56
N LEU A 366 -13.40 -4.85 10.64
CA LEU A 366 -14.61 -5.48 11.16
C LEU A 366 -15.01 -6.73 10.34
N GLY A 367 -14.86 -6.69 9.02
CA GLY A 367 -15.08 -7.85 8.14
C GLY A 367 -14.19 -9.05 8.50
N TYR A 368 -12.95 -8.78 8.92
CA TYR A 368 -12.05 -9.78 9.46
C TYR A 368 -12.46 -10.24 10.87
N PHE A 369 -12.92 -9.34 11.73
CA PHE A 369 -13.37 -9.71 13.06
C PHE A 369 -14.57 -10.65 13.08
N MET A 370 -15.49 -10.50 12.11
CA MET A 370 -16.67 -11.36 11.97
C MET A 370 -16.35 -12.84 11.69
N ARG A 371 -15.15 -13.16 11.18
CA ARG A 371 -14.80 -14.54 10.77
C ARG A 371 -14.54 -15.48 11.95
N THR A 372 -14.15 -14.95 13.10
CA THR A 372 -13.89 -15.79 14.28
C THR A 372 -15.08 -15.70 15.21
N ASN A 373 -15.61 -16.85 15.59
CA ASN A 373 -16.68 -16.96 16.58
C ASN A 373 -16.18 -16.61 18.00
N GLY A 374 -15.68 -15.39 18.21
CA GLY A 374 -15.14 -14.91 19.49
C GLY A 374 -13.82 -15.56 19.94
N SER A 375 -13.33 -16.61 19.27
CA SER A 375 -12.05 -17.20 19.64
C SER A 375 -10.90 -16.32 19.14
N CYS A 376 -10.31 -15.54 20.04
CA CYS A 376 -8.99 -14.99 19.82
C CYS A 376 -8.05 -16.21 19.67
N ARG A 377 -7.37 -16.40 18.54
CA ARG A 377 -6.40 -17.50 18.40
C ARG A 377 -5.08 -16.88 17.97
N PRO A 378 -3.94 -17.29 18.56
CA PRO A 378 -2.63 -16.76 18.17
C PRO A 378 -2.36 -16.93 16.66
N SER A 379 -2.89 -17.99 16.05
CA SER A 379 -2.77 -18.29 14.61
C SER A 379 -3.84 -17.66 13.72
N TYR A 380 -4.43 -16.52 14.11
CA TYR A 380 -5.55 -15.93 13.37
C TYR A 380 -5.20 -15.62 11.91
N PHE A 381 -4.08 -14.93 11.64
CA PHE A 381 -3.71 -14.55 10.28
C PHE A 381 -3.46 -15.77 9.37
N SER A 382 -2.78 -16.80 9.88
CA SER A 382 -2.50 -18.03 9.14
C SER A 382 -3.75 -18.88 8.85
N SER A 383 -4.84 -18.65 9.60
CA SER A 383 -6.16 -19.26 9.37
C SER A 383 -7.00 -18.55 8.30
N LEU A 384 -6.58 -17.38 7.83
CA LEU A 384 -7.24 -16.67 6.74
C LEU A 384 -7.13 -17.43 5.42
N ASP A 385 -8.12 -17.21 4.57
CA ASP A 385 -8.12 -17.79 3.22
C ASP A 385 -7.23 -16.93 2.34
N VAL A 386 -6.23 -17.52 1.68
CA VAL A 386 -5.30 -16.77 0.82
C VAL A 386 -5.99 -16.13 -0.36
N ARG A 387 -7.14 -16.68 -0.75
CA ARG A 387 -8.00 -16.13 -1.82
C ARG A 387 -8.62 -14.79 -1.45
N ASP A 388 -8.70 -14.46 -0.15
CA ASP A 388 -9.10 -13.12 0.29
C ASP A 388 -8.18 -12.02 -0.26
N PHE A 389 -6.93 -12.39 -0.60
CA PHE A 389 -5.87 -11.51 -1.11
C PHE A 389 -5.50 -11.78 -2.57
N ALA A 390 -6.37 -12.43 -3.37
CA ALA A 390 -6.06 -12.88 -4.74
C ALA A 390 -4.85 -13.80 -4.90
N LEU A 391 -4.42 -14.45 -3.81
CA LEU A 391 -3.34 -15.42 -3.85
C LEU A 391 -3.90 -16.83 -4.07
N LYS A 392 -3.07 -17.69 -4.66
CA LYS A 392 -3.41 -19.09 -4.94
C LYS A 392 -3.02 -19.96 -3.76
N ASP A 393 -3.63 -21.14 -3.65
CA ASP A 393 -3.27 -22.11 -2.61
C ASP A 393 -1.80 -22.55 -2.69
N GLU A 394 -1.23 -22.55 -3.90
CA GLU A 394 0.21 -22.78 -4.13
C GLU A 394 1.10 -21.76 -3.41
N ASP A 395 0.66 -20.50 -3.30
CA ASP A 395 1.38 -19.46 -2.56
C ASP A 395 1.40 -19.77 -1.06
N LYS A 396 0.32 -20.38 -0.55
CA LYS A 396 0.24 -20.86 0.84
C LYS A 396 1.18 -22.04 1.10
N LEU A 397 1.31 -22.96 0.14
CA LEU A 397 2.20 -24.12 0.29
C LEU A 397 3.66 -23.70 0.38
N VAL A 398 4.10 -22.73 -0.43
CA VAL A 398 5.46 -22.16 -0.34
C VAL A 398 5.72 -21.59 1.06
N LEU A 399 4.71 -20.95 1.65
CA LEU A 399 4.80 -20.38 2.99
C LEU A 399 4.83 -21.42 4.12
N GLN A 400 4.12 -22.55 3.94
CA GLN A 400 4.15 -23.65 4.89
C GLN A 400 5.48 -24.42 4.88
N GLN A 401 6.29 -24.26 3.83
CA GLN A 401 7.63 -24.83 3.76
C GLN A 401 8.68 -23.99 4.50
N ILE A 402 8.42 -22.70 4.75
CA ILE A 402 9.39 -21.81 5.41
C ILE A 402 9.80 -22.36 6.79
N PRO A 403 8.89 -22.78 7.69
CA PRO A 403 9.29 -23.33 8.99
C PRO A 403 10.07 -24.65 8.91
N ASN A 404 10.02 -25.36 7.78
CA ASN A 404 10.75 -26.61 7.59
C ASN A 404 12.12 -26.41 6.90
N ALA A 405 12.32 -25.23 6.30
CA ALA A 405 13.56 -24.85 5.62
C ALA A 405 14.52 -24.07 6.54
N ILE A 406 13.99 -23.51 7.63
CA ILE A 406 14.72 -22.88 8.74
C ILE A 406 14.95 -23.94 9.80
#